data_AF-A0A921INB0-F1
#
_entry.id   AF-A0A921INB0-F1
#
_cell.length_a   1.000
_cell.length_b   1.000
_cell.length_c   1.000
_cell.angle_alpha   90.00
_cell.angle_beta   90.00
_cell.angle_gamma   90.00
#
_symmetry.space_group_name_H-M   'P 1'
#
loop_
_entity.id
_entity.type
_entity.pdbx_description
1 polymer ?
#
loop_
_entity_poly.entity_id
_entity_poly.type
_entity_poly.pdbx_seq_one_letter_code
_entity_poly.pdbx_strand_id
1 'polypeptide(L)'
;MTKEERYQAAAEQLVELVGGPDNIISAAHCATRLRLVLKDESKADVDGILKVDLVKGQFANAGQFQIIIGSGTVDEVYKRFIPLAGVAEATKSDVKKAADKKLNPLQQLVKTLSDVFVPLIPALVASGLMMGLNNVMTASGLFFPDQSLVEAFPGLADLASMINTCASAAYSFLPILIGFSAAKMFGGNPYLGAVIGMIMVSGDLLNAYSYGDAVTAGTVPVWNIFGLTIDKVGYQGTVLPVLAAAFLLAQIEKWLHKRVPEVLDNLVTPLFSVLITAFLTFTVVGGVMRTAGDWIT
;
A
#
# COMPACT_ATOMS: atom_id res chain seq x y z
N MET A 1 15.44 -25.73 35.43
CA MET A 1 16.13 -24.84 34.50
C MET A 1 16.04 -23.41 34.96
N THR A 2 17.14 -22.67 34.88
CA THR A 2 17.17 -21.21 35.03
C THR A 2 16.47 -20.54 33.84
N LYS A 3 16.17 -19.24 33.93
CA LYS A 3 15.57 -18.49 32.81
C LYS A 3 16.46 -18.49 31.56
N GLU A 4 17.77 -18.34 31.75
CA GLU A 4 18.75 -18.36 30.66
C GLU A 4 18.78 -19.71 29.94
N GLU A 5 18.77 -20.81 30.71
CA GLU A 5 18.69 -22.16 30.14
C GLU A 5 17.40 -22.37 29.34
N ARG A 6 16.27 -21.80 29.78
CA ARG A 6 15.00 -21.85 29.02
C ARG A 6 15.08 -21.09 27.70
N TYR A 7 15.75 -19.94 27.68
CA TYR A 7 15.94 -19.17 26.44
C TYR A 7 16.86 -19.89 25.47
N GLN A 8 17.95 -20.47 25.96
CA GLN A 8 18.87 -21.26 25.15
C GLN A 8 18.17 -22.50 24.57
N ALA A 9 17.49 -23.28 25.41
CA ALA A 9 16.79 -24.48 24.98
C ALA A 9 15.70 -24.17 23.94
N ALA A 10 14.94 -23.09 24.14
CA ALA A 10 13.95 -22.67 23.16
C ALA A 10 14.60 -22.26 21.83
N ALA A 11 15.72 -21.53 21.85
CA ALA A 11 16.41 -21.13 20.64
C ALA A 11 16.94 -22.36 19.84
N GLU A 12 17.56 -23.32 20.53
CA GLU A 12 18.07 -24.56 19.94
C GLU A 12 16.94 -25.39 19.32
N GLN A 13 15.88 -25.63 20.08
CA GLN A 13 14.69 -26.34 19.60
C GLN A 13 14.09 -25.64 18.38
N LEU A 14 13.97 -24.32 18.41
CA LEU A 14 13.40 -23.58 17.29
C LEU A 14 14.26 -23.68 16.03
N VAL A 15 15.59 -23.64 16.12
CA VAL A 15 16.48 -23.82 14.95
C VAL A 15 16.32 -25.21 14.35
N GLU A 16 16.25 -26.24 15.18
CA GLU A 16 16.04 -27.62 14.72
C GLU A 16 14.67 -27.78 14.06
N LEU A 17 13.61 -27.33 14.75
CA LEU A 17 12.23 -27.48 14.31
C LEU A 17 11.89 -26.67 13.07
N VAL A 18 12.62 -25.59 12.75
CA VAL A 18 12.46 -24.88 11.47
C VAL A 18 13.23 -25.54 10.31
N GLY A 19 13.79 -26.73 10.51
CA GLY A 19 14.53 -27.49 9.48
C GLY A 19 16.03 -27.21 9.45
N GLY A 20 16.59 -26.67 10.54
CA GLY A 20 18.02 -26.42 10.74
C GLY A 20 18.52 -25.06 10.24
N PRO A 21 19.78 -24.71 10.54
CA PRO A 21 20.39 -23.43 10.16
C PRO A 21 20.37 -23.19 8.65
N ASP A 22 20.61 -24.25 7.88
CA ASP A 22 20.61 -24.18 6.41
C ASP A 22 19.25 -23.82 5.83
N ASN A 23 18.16 -24.01 6.56
CA ASN A 23 16.83 -23.63 6.11
C ASN A 23 16.51 -22.16 6.40
N ILE A 24 17.34 -21.42 7.14
CA ILE A 24 17.06 -20.04 7.54
C ILE A 24 17.77 -19.07 6.56
N ILE A 25 17.01 -18.21 5.89
CA ILE A 25 17.55 -17.17 5.01
C ILE A 25 17.86 -15.89 5.80
N SER A 26 16.95 -15.50 6.69
CA SER A 26 17.09 -14.29 7.50
C SER A 26 16.21 -14.37 8.74
N ALA A 27 16.63 -13.71 9.82
CA ALA A 27 15.89 -13.65 11.07
C ALA A 27 15.90 -12.23 11.64
N ALA A 28 14.76 -11.79 12.18
CA ALA A 28 14.60 -10.55 12.94
C ALA A 28 13.57 -10.77 14.06
N HIS A 29 13.42 -9.82 14.98
CA HIS A 29 12.34 -9.83 15.96
C HIS A 29 11.59 -8.50 16.01
N CYS A 30 10.33 -8.55 16.44
CA CYS A 30 9.59 -7.39 16.92
C CYS A 30 9.30 -7.55 18.41
N ALA A 31 8.55 -6.63 19.01
CA ALA A 31 8.26 -6.63 20.44
C ALA A 31 7.78 -7.99 20.98
N THR A 32 7.02 -8.77 20.21
CA THR A 32 6.44 -10.03 20.69
C THR A 32 6.71 -11.27 19.83
N ARG A 33 7.41 -11.14 18.69
CA ARG A 33 7.53 -12.22 17.69
C ARG A 33 8.92 -12.33 17.10
N LEU A 34 9.38 -13.56 16.95
CA LEU A 34 10.51 -13.93 16.10
C LEU A 34 10.00 -14.08 14.66
N ARG A 35 10.69 -13.48 13.71
CA ARG A 35 10.32 -13.43 12.29
C ARG A 35 11.42 -14.02 11.45
N LEU A 36 11.09 -15.07 10.71
CA LEU A 36 12.01 -15.84 9.90
C LEU A 36 11.59 -15.81 8.44
N VAL A 37 12.56 -15.91 7.54
CA VAL A 37 12.33 -16.29 6.15
C VAL A 37 13.06 -17.60 5.94
N LEU A 38 12.32 -18.63 5.53
CA LEU A 38 12.86 -19.98 5.38
C LEU A 38 13.12 -20.30 3.89
N LYS A 39 14.12 -21.13 3.60
CA LYS A 39 14.38 -21.67 2.25
C LYS A 39 13.26 -22.62 1.84
N ASP A 40 12.67 -23.34 2.78
CA ASP A 40 11.53 -24.23 2.57
C ASP A 40 10.67 -24.25 3.82
N GLU A 41 9.46 -23.70 3.75
CA GLU A 41 8.53 -23.66 4.88
C GLU A 41 7.99 -25.05 5.23
N SER A 42 7.99 -26.01 4.29
CA SER A 42 7.50 -27.38 4.54
C SER A 42 8.41 -28.19 5.46
N LYS A 43 9.65 -27.75 5.66
CA LYS A 43 10.60 -28.36 6.60
C LYS A 43 10.38 -27.90 8.05
N ALA A 44 9.51 -26.92 8.27
CA ALA A 44 9.19 -26.46 9.63
C ALA A 44 8.17 -27.40 10.29
N ASP A 45 8.54 -28.00 11.41
CA ASP A 45 7.64 -28.77 12.26
C ASP A 45 6.77 -27.83 13.10
N VAL A 46 5.64 -27.45 12.52
CA VAL A 46 4.65 -26.56 13.13
C VAL A 46 4.16 -27.08 14.48
N ASP A 47 3.87 -28.38 14.58
CA ASP A 47 3.32 -28.99 15.80
C ASP A 47 4.38 -29.08 16.90
N GLY A 48 5.63 -29.35 16.52
CA GLY A 48 6.78 -29.26 17.42
C GLY A 48 7.02 -27.84 17.93
N ILE A 49 6.96 -26.84 17.05
CA ILE A 49 7.15 -25.42 17.42
C ILE A 49 6.13 -24.97 18.46
N LEU A 50 4.87 -25.39 18.33
CA LEU A 50 3.82 -25.05 19.29
C LEU A 50 4.00 -25.70 20.68
N LYS A 51 4.79 -26.77 20.77
CA LYS A 51 5.10 -27.47 22.04
C LYS A 51 6.31 -26.87 22.77
N VAL A 52 7.06 -25.97 22.13
CA VAL A 52 8.17 -25.27 22.75
C VAL A 52 7.63 -24.36 23.86
N ASP A 53 8.16 -24.50 25.07
CA ASP A 53 7.68 -23.90 26.33
C ASP A 53 7.44 -22.37 26.27
N LEU A 54 8.20 -21.64 25.44
CA LEU A 54 8.08 -20.17 25.31
C LEU A 54 7.22 -19.72 24.13
N VAL A 55 6.72 -20.63 23.30
CA VAL A 55 5.93 -20.33 22.11
C VAL A 55 4.45 -20.27 22.47
N LYS A 56 3.81 -19.19 22.03
CA LYS A 56 2.36 -18.94 22.21
C LYS A 56 1.55 -19.14 20.93
N GLY A 57 2.23 -19.38 19.81
CA GLY A 57 1.61 -19.54 18.51
C GLY A 57 2.63 -19.39 17.38
N GLN A 58 2.26 -19.84 16.19
CA GLN A 58 3.03 -19.61 14.97
C GLN A 58 2.07 -19.32 13.81
N PHE A 59 2.55 -18.60 12.79
CA PHE A 59 1.87 -18.53 11.51
C PHE A 59 2.86 -18.20 10.38
N ALA A 60 2.57 -18.70 9.19
CA ALA A 60 3.26 -18.32 7.96
C ALA A 60 2.35 -17.42 7.11
N ASN A 61 2.86 -16.27 6.67
CA ASN A 61 2.14 -15.40 5.75
C ASN A 61 3.13 -14.62 4.88
N ALA A 62 2.80 -14.46 3.60
CA ALA A 62 3.53 -13.63 2.65
C ALA A 62 5.05 -13.94 2.59
N GLY A 63 5.43 -15.22 2.65
CA GLY A 63 6.82 -15.68 2.61
C GLY A 63 7.61 -15.44 3.91
N GLN A 64 6.92 -15.10 5.00
CA GLN A 64 7.49 -14.90 6.33
C GLN A 64 6.86 -15.87 7.33
N PHE A 65 7.70 -16.63 8.03
CA PHE A 65 7.32 -17.52 9.12
C PHE A 65 7.48 -16.77 10.46
N GLN A 66 6.41 -16.67 11.24
CA GLN A 66 6.40 -15.91 12.50
C GLN A 66 6.10 -16.82 13.69
N ILE A 67 6.92 -16.71 14.72
CA ILE A 67 6.75 -17.43 15.99
C ILE A 67 6.45 -16.40 17.08
N ILE A 68 5.32 -16.57 17.74
CA ILE A 68 4.85 -15.69 18.82
C ILE A 68 5.44 -16.18 20.13
N ILE A 69 6.21 -15.33 20.81
CA ILE A 69 6.90 -15.67 22.06
C ILE A 69 6.35 -14.80 23.20
N GLY A 70 6.47 -13.47 23.05
CA GLY A 70 5.99 -12.50 24.04
C GLY A 70 6.97 -11.35 24.26
N SER A 71 6.46 -10.30 24.91
CA SER A 71 7.23 -9.07 25.16
C SER A 71 8.44 -9.31 26.06
N GLY A 72 9.61 -8.83 25.66
CA GLY A 72 10.88 -8.98 26.38
C GLY A 72 11.51 -10.37 26.27
N THR A 73 10.72 -11.46 26.32
CA THR A 73 11.24 -12.83 26.15
C THR A 73 11.80 -13.08 24.75
N VAL A 74 11.18 -12.49 23.72
CA VAL A 74 11.64 -12.64 22.33
C VAL A 74 13.04 -12.09 22.11
N ASP A 75 13.43 -11.02 22.82
CA ASP A 75 14.75 -10.39 22.67
C ASP A 75 15.85 -11.34 23.16
N GLU A 76 15.61 -12.01 24.29
CA GLU A 76 16.55 -13.00 24.83
C GLU A 76 16.61 -14.25 23.97
N VAL A 77 15.47 -14.80 23.52
CA VAL A 77 15.48 -15.96 22.61
C VAL A 77 16.19 -15.62 21.30
N TYR A 78 15.97 -14.43 20.73
CA TYR A 78 16.61 -13.99 19.50
C TYR A 78 18.14 -13.91 19.62
N LYS A 79 18.66 -13.36 20.73
CA LYS A 79 20.12 -13.26 20.98
C LYS A 79 20.80 -14.63 20.95
N ARG A 80 20.12 -15.69 21.41
CA ARG A 80 20.65 -17.07 21.39
C ARG A 80 20.39 -17.75 20.04
N PHE A 81 19.28 -17.41 19.38
CA PHE A 81 18.88 -17.96 18.08
C PHE A 81 19.82 -17.56 16.94
N ILE A 82 20.24 -16.28 16.87
CA ILE A 82 21.04 -15.76 15.75
C ILE A 82 22.36 -16.51 15.54
N PRO A 83 23.19 -16.73 16.58
CA PRO A 83 24.42 -17.52 16.43
C PRO A 83 24.17 -18.95 15.96
N LEU A 84 23.11 -19.60 16.47
CA LEU A 84 22.75 -20.98 16.12
C LEU A 84 22.25 -21.08 14.68
N ALA A 85 21.51 -20.08 14.21
CA ALA A 85 20.96 -20.01 12.86
C ALA A 85 22.03 -19.68 11.80
N GLY A 86 23.21 -19.22 12.18
CA GLY A 86 24.30 -18.88 11.25
C GLY A 86 23.99 -17.72 10.31
N VAL A 87 23.02 -16.87 10.65
CA VAL A 87 22.61 -15.70 9.87
C VAL A 87 23.04 -14.40 10.56
N ALA A 88 23.43 -13.40 9.78
CA ALA A 88 23.67 -12.06 10.33
C ALA A 88 22.36 -11.47 10.88
N GLU A 89 22.44 -10.63 11.91
CA GLU A 89 21.29 -9.89 12.40
C GLU A 89 20.67 -9.09 11.26
N ALA A 90 19.41 -9.39 10.93
CA ALA A 90 18.69 -8.72 9.87
C ALA A 90 17.70 -7.73 10.48
N THR A 91 17.52 -6.58 9.82
CA THR A 91 16.43 -5.69 10.20
C THR A 91 15.09 -6.27 9.77
N LYS A 92 13.98 -5.80 10.35
CA LYS A 92 12.63 -6.17 9.88
C LYS A 92 12.43 -5.89 8.39
N SER A 93 13.06 -4.84 7.86
CA SER A 93 13.05 -4.52 6.43
C SER A 93 13.77 -5.55 5.58
N ASP A 94 14.89 -6.10 6.06
CA ASP A 94 15.66 -7.10 5.32
C ASP A 94 14.91 -8.43 5.26
N VAL A 95 14.31 -8.84 6.38
CA VAL A 95 13.43 -10.02 6.43
C VAL A 95 12.22 -9.83 5.52
N LYS A 96 11.60 -8.63 5.50
CA LYS A 96 10.50 -8.34 4.58
C LYS A 96 10.95 -8.46 3.11
N LYS A 97 12.10 -7.91 2.74
CA LYS A 97 12.64 -8.02 1.37
C LYS A 97 12.95 -9.46 0.96
N ALA A 98 13.46 -10.28 1.89
CA ALA A 98 13.73 -11.69 1.64
C ALA A 98 12.43 -12.49 1.47
N ALA A 99 11.41 -12.20 2.28
CA ALA A 99 10.06 -12.77 2.15
C ALA A 99 9.42 -12.41 0.79
N ASP A 100 9.56 -11.15 0.36
CA ASP A 100 8.97 -10.68 -0.90
C ASP A 100 9.51 -11.43 -2.13
N LYS A 101 10.79 -11.85 -2.09
CA LYS A 101 11.42 -12.67 -3.15
C LYS A 101 10.84 -14.08 -3.26
N LYS A 102 10.16 -14.58 -2.23
CA LYS A 102 9.53 -15.91 -2.22
C LYS A 102 8.18 -15.94 -2.92
N LEU A 103 7.55 -14.78 -3.06
CA LEU A 103 6.23 -14.66 -3.64
C LEU A 103 6.31 -14.69 -5.17
N ASN A 104 5.35 -15.37 -5.80
CA ASN A 104 5.21 -15.30 -7.25
C ASN A 104 4.74 -13.88 -7.68
N PRO A 105 4.86 -13.50 -8.97
CA PRO A 105 4.52 -12.14 -9.41
C PRO A 105 3.09 -11.70 -9.07
N LEU A 106 2.12 -12.62 -9.13
CA LEU A 106 0.73 -12.33 -8.77
C LEU A 106 0.56 -12.08 -7.27
N GLN A 107 1.19 -12.89 -6.43
CA GLN A 107 1.20 -12.72 -4.97
C GLN A 107 1.93 -11.44 -4.56
N GLN A 108 3.02 -11.08 -5.25
CA GLN A 108 3.70 -9.80 -5.05
C GLN A 108 2.75 -8.64 -5.36
N LEU A 109 2.04 -8.68 -6.49
CA LEU A 109 1.05 -7.66 -6.85
C LEU A 109 -0.06 -7.55 -5.79
N VAL A 110 -0.66 -8.67 -5.38
CA VAL A 110 -1.72 -8.69 -4.36
C VAL A 110 -1.21 -8.15 -3.02
N LYS A 111 0.01 -8.49 -2.63
CA LYS A 111 0.65 -7.96 -1.43
C LYS A 111 0.93 -6.46 -1.54
N THR A 112 1.43 -6.00 -2.68
CA THR A 112 1.64 -4.57 -2.98
C THR A 112 0.32 -3.81 -2.83
N LEU A 113 -0.77 -4.32 -3.41
CA LEU A 113 -2.10 -3.73 -3.23
C LEU A 113 -2.49 -3.71 -1.75
N SER A 114 -2.34 -4.83 -1.04
CA SER A 114 -2.68 -4.93 0.39
C SER A 114 -1.90 -3.93 1.25
N ASP A 115 -0.59 -3.82 1.06
CA ASP A 115 0.29 -2.92 1.79
C ASP A 115 -0.08 -1.44 1.56
N VAL A 116 -0.62 -1.09 0.39
CA VAL A 116 -1.12 0.26 0.08
C VAL A 116 -2.50 0.52 0.67
N PHE A 117 -3.42 -0.46 0.59
CA PHE A 117 -4.81 -0.26 0.99
C PHE A 117 -5.03 -0.35 2.49
N VAL A 118 -4.28 -1.19 3.22
CA VAL A 118 -4.49 -1.39 4.66
C VAL A 118 -4.47 -0.06 5.45
N PRO A 119 -3.50 0.86 5.24
CA PRO A 119 -3.52 2.18 5.87
C PRO A 119 -4.73 3.05 5.48
N LEU A 120 -5.36 2.80 4.33
CA LEU A 120 -6.48 3.59 3.80
C LEU A 120 -7.85 3.10 4.28
N ILE A 121 -7.94 1.86 4.78
CA ILE A 121 -9.21 1.25 5.23
C ILE A 121 -9.98 2.17 6.19
N PRO A 122 -9.38 2.75 7.25
CA PRO A 122 -10.15 3.58 8.19
C PRO A 122 -10.82 4.79 7.52
N ALA A 123 -10.11 5.45 6.59
CA ALA A 123 -10.64 6.61 5.86
C ALA A 123 -11.77 6.20 4.90
N LEU A 124 -11.60 5.07 4.20
CA LEU A 124 -12.61 4.54 3.29
C LEU A 124 -13.86 4.04 4.01
N VAL A 125 -13.70 3.40 5.17
CA VAL A 125 -14.80 2.96 6.02
C VAL A 125 -15.60 4.17 6.53
N ALA A 126 -14.92 5.19 7.07
CA ALA A 126 -15.60 6.41 7.52
C ALA A 126 -16.38 7.08 6.37
N SER A 127 -15.76 7.19 5.21
CA SER A 127 -16.38 7.76 4.01
C SER A 127 -17.57 6.96 3.51
N GLY A 128 -17.46 5.62 3.48
CA GLY A 128 -18.55 4.73 3.10
C GLY A 128 -19.73 4.77 4.07
N LEU A 129 -19.47 4.82 5.38
CA LEU A 129 -20.52 4.96 6.39
C LEU A 129 -21.24 6.31 6.29
N MET A 130 -20.50 7.40 6.06
CA MET A 130 -21.11 8.72 5.81
C MET A 130 -21.92 8.74 4.51
N MET A 131 -21.46 8.07 3.46
CA MET A 131 -22.21 7.94 2.21
C MET A 131 -23.49 7.13 2.42
N GLY A 132 -23.44 6.05 3.21
CA GLY A 132 -24.61 5.30 3.63
C GLY A 132 -25.60 6.15 4.41
N LEU A 133 -25.12 6.97 5.35
CA LEU A 133 -25.95 7.92 6.09
C LEU A 133 -26.61 8.94 5.15
N ASN A 134 -25.86 9.50 4.20
CA ASN A 134 -26.42 10.39 3.19
C ASN A 134 -27.53 9.70 2.39
N ASN A 135 -27.28 8.49 1.91
CA ASN A 135 -28.26 7.73 1.14
C ASN A 135 -29.53 7.44 1.94
N VAL A 136 -29.43 7.18 3.25
CA VAL A 136 -30.60 7.03 4.13
C VAL A 136 -31.41 8.34 4.19
N MET A 137 -30.76 9.50 4.25
CA MET A 137 -31.45 10.79 4.29
C MET A 137 -32.08 11.17 2.94
N THR A 138 -31.44 10.82 1.82
CA THR A 138 -31.84 11.26 0.47
C THR A 138 -32.64 10.21 -0.31
N ALA A 139 -32.74 8.97 0.16
CA ALA A 139 -33.51 7.93 -0.53
C ALA A 139 -35.02 8.17 -0.42
N SER A 140 -35.68 8.39 -1.56
CA SER A 140 -37.14 8.44 -1.66
C SER A 140 -37.74 7.06 -1.41
N GLY A 141 -38.88 6.99 -0.71
CA GLY A 141 -39.56 5.71 -0.45
C GLY A 141 -39.06 4.95 0.78
N LEU A 142 -37.96 5.38 1.41
CA LEU A 142 -37.39 4.66 2.57
C LEU A 142 -38.19 4.89 3.86
N PHE A 143 -38.57 6.14 4.12
CA PHE A 143 -39.34 6.54 5.31
C PHE A 143 -40.76 6.98 4.99
N PHE A 144 -41.00 7.44 3.75
CA PHE A 144 -42.28 7.95 3.30
C PHE A 144 -42.53 7.55 1.84
N PRO A 145 -43.79 7.34 1.41
CA PRO A 145 -44.11 7.11 0.01
C PRO A 145 -43.71 8.31 -0.85
N ASP A 146 -42.98 8.04 -1.94
CA ASP A 146 -42.58 9.02 -2.98
C ASP A 146 -41.82 10.28 -2.51
N GLN A 147 -41.32 10.29 -1.27
CA GLN A 147 -40.48 11.38 -0.74
C GLN A 147 -39.35 10.83 0.13
N SER A 148 -38.25 11.57 0.20
CA SER A 148 -37.07 11.32 1.04
C SER A 148 -37.19 12.05 2.38
N LEU A 149 -36.29 11.74 3.32
CA LEU A 149 -36.27 12.40 4.62
C LEU A 149 -35.94 13.90 4.49
N VAL A 150 -35.06 14.26 3.57
CA VAL A 150 -34.69 15.66 3.30
C VAL A 150 -35.82 16.46 2.62
N GLU A 151 -36.67 15.80 1.83
CA GLU A 151 -37.86 16.44 1.24
C GLU A 151 -38.95 16.67 2.28
N ALA A 152 -39.17 15.69 3.17
CA ALA A 152 -40.12 15.82 4.27
C ALA A 152 -39.66 16.85 5.33
N PHE A 153 -38.35 16.99 5.53
CA PHE A 153 -37.76 17.95 6.47
C PHE A 153 -36.65 18.78 5.80
N PRO A 154 -37.00 19.88 5.10
CA PRO A 154 -36.04 20.69 4.35
C PRO A 154 -34.86 21.23 5.18
N GLY A 155 -35.03 21.41 6.49
CA GLY A 155 -33.94 21.81 7.39
C GLY A 155 -32.80 20.80 7.52
N LEU A 156 -32.98 19.55 7.05
CA LEU A 156 -31.94 18.52 7.00
C LEU A 156 -31.20 18.48 5.66
N ALA A 157 -31.65 19.22 4.63
CA ALA A 157 -31.07 19.16 3.29
C ALA A 157 -29.60 19.61 3.27
N ASP A 158 -29.28 20.72 3.93
CA ASP A 158 -27.90 21.22 4.01
C ASP A 158 -26.99 20.29 4.82
N LEU A 159 -27.53 19.65 5.87
CA LEU A 159 -26.81 18.64 6.63
C LEU A 159 -26.49 17.41 5.77
N ALA A 160 -27.45 16.93 4.98
CA ALA A 160 -27.24 15.83 4.05
C ALA A 160 -26.19 16.19 2.97
N SER A 161 -26.29 17.38 2.39
CA SER A 161 -25.30 17.90 1.43
C SER A 161 -23.89 18.01 2.03
N MET A 162 -23.78 18.49 3.27
CA MET A 162 -22.51 18.53 4.00
C MET A 162 -21.95 17.12 4.24
N ILE A 163 -22.79 16.16 4.67
CA ILE A 163 -22.39 14.77 4.87
C ILE A 163 -21.93 14.15 3.55
N ASN A 164 -22.63 14.39 2.45
CA ASN A 164 -22.23 13.92 1.12
C ASN A 164 -20.86 14.47 0.68
N THR A 165 -20.60 15.75 0.96
CA THR A 165 -19.31 16.38 0.68
C THR A 165 -18.18 15.70 1.46
N CYS A 166 -18.38 15.44 2.76
CA CYS A 166 -17.42 14.71 3.59
C CYS A 166 -17.25 13.25 3.14
N ALA A 167 -18.35 12.59 2.76
CA ALA A 167 -18.38 11.19 2.34
C ALA A 167 -17.64 10.97 1.01
N SER A 168 -17.75 11.90 0.07
CA SER A 168 -17.14 11.79 -1.25
C SER A 168 -15.64 12.13 -1.26
N ALA A 169 -15.12 12.80 -0.23
CA ALA A 169 -13.76 13.30 -0.19
C ALA A 169 -12.71 12.19 -0.36
N ALA A 170 -12.75 11.13 0.44
CA ALA A 170 -11.73 10.07 0.38
C ALA A 170 -11.73 9.31 -0.95
N TYR A 171 -12.89 9.20 -1.61
CA TYR A 171 -13.01 8.58 -2.93
C TYR A 171 -12.53 9.50 -4.05
N SER A 172 -12.91 10.78 -4.00
CA SER A 172 -12.51 11.80 -4.98
C SER A 172 -11.00 12.04 -4.97
N PHE A 173 -10.40 11.97 -3.78
CA PHE A 173 -8.98 12.18 -3.54
C PHE A 173 -8.20 10.88 -3.28
N LEU A 174 -8.80 9.72 -3.63
CA LEU A 174 -8.18 8.41 -3.44
C LEU A 174 -6.77 8.33 -4.05
N PRO A 175 -6.49 8.91 -5.24
CA PRO A 175 -5.14 8.95 -5.78
C PRO A 175 -4.09 9.62 -4.89
N ILE A 176 -4.46 10.62 -4.08
CA ILE A 176 -3.54 11.27 -3.13
C ILE A 176 -3.13 10.29 -2.05
N LEU A 177 -4.11 9.59 -1.48
CA LEU A 177 -3.93 8.63 -0.38
C LEU A 177 -3.09 7.42 -0.84
N ILE A 178 -3.40 6.92 -2.04
CA ILE A 178 -2.65 5.83 -2.69
C ILE A 178 -1.23 6.29 -3.01
N GLY A 179 -1.06 7.45 -3.65
CA GLY A 179 0.24 7.99 -4.04
C GLY A 179 1.19 8.13 -2.84
N PHE A 180 0.69 8.65 -1.72
CA PHE A 180 1.44 8.74 -0.47
C PHE A 180 1.90 7.37 0.05
N SER A 181 0.96 6.43 0.16
CA SER A 181 1.20 5.10 0.74
C SER A 181 2.10 4.25 -0.16
N ALA A 182 1.90 4.33 -1.47
CA ALA A 182 2.67 3.64 -2.48
C ALA A 182 4.10 4.18 -2.60
N ALA A 183 4.30 5.51 -2.61
CA ALA A 183 5.64 6.09 -2.63
C ALA A 183 6.45 5.65 -1.39
N LYS A 184 5.81 5.65 -0.20
CA LYS A 184 6.43 5.14 1.03
C LYS A 184 6.85 3.66 0.89
N MET A 185 5.98 2.83 0.34
CA MET A 185 6.24 1.40 0.16
C MET A 185 7.35 1.12 -0.86
N PHE A 186 7.36 1.85 -1.98
CA PHE A 186 8.43 1.76 -2.97
C PHE A 186 9.72 2.44 -2.51
N GLY A 187 9.73 3.11 -1.36
CA GLY A 187 10.90 3.75 -0.76
C GLY A 187 11.29 5.08 -1.39
N GLY A 188 10.33 5.80 -1.96
CA GLY A 188 10.43 7.23 -2.30
C GLY A 188 9.79 8.11 -1.22
N ASN A 189 9.79 9.43 -1.45
CA ASN A 189 9.20 10.39 -0.52
C ASN A 189 7.66 10.33 -0.56
N PRO A 190 6.99 10.04 0.57
CA PRO A 190 5.53 9.95 0.62
C PRO A 190 4.81 11.25 0.23
N TYR A 191 5.39 12.40 0.57
CA TYR A 191 4.80 13.70 0.24
C TYR A 191 4.89 13.98 -1.26
N LEU A 192 5.99 13.63 -1.92
CA LEU A 192 6.08 13.71 -3.38
C LEU A 192 5.09 12.74 -4.05
N GLY A 193 4.89 11.56 -3.46
CA GLY A 193 3.85 10.62 -3.88
C GLY A 193 2.44 11.22 -3.80
N ALA A 194 2.13 11.91 -2.70
CA ALA A 194 0.87 12.64 -2.56
C ALA A 194 0.74 13.77 -3.60
N VAL A 195 1.82 14.49 -3.92
CA VAL A 195 1.84 15.51 -4.97
C VAL A 195 1.52 14.92 -6.33
N ILE A 196 2.08 13.76 -6.68
CA ILE A 196 1.69 13.04 -7.90
C ILE A 196 0.21 12.68 -7.89
N GLY A 197 -0.29 12.14 -6.77
CA GLY A 197 -1.72 11.87 -6.62
C GLY A 197 -2.60 13.11 -6.78
N MET A 198 -2.18 14.27 -6.26
CA MET A 198 -2.87 15.56 -6.42
C MET A 198 -2.88 16.03 -7.87
N ILE A 199 -1.75 15.91 -8.58
CA ILE A 199 -1.66 16.23 -10.01
C ILE A 199 -2.66 15.37 -10.80
N MET A 200 -2.75 14.08 -10.49
CA MET A 200 -3.63 13.11 -11.17
C MET A 200 -5.12 13.37 -10.96
N VAL A 201 -5.52 14.15 -9.95
CA VAL A 201 -6.93 14.54 -9.70
C VAL A 201 -7.14 16.04 -9.69
N SER A 202 -6.19 16.80 -10.25
CA SER A 202 -6.27 18.26 -10.32
C SER A 202 -7.55 18.70 -11.03
N GLY A 203 -8.16 19.77 -10.54
CA GLY A 203 -9.33 20.39 -11.17
C GLY A 203 -9.05 20.97 -12.57
N ASP A 204 -7.77 21.12 -12.93
CA ASP A 204 -7.37 21.50 -14.30
C ASP A 204 -7.59 20.37 -15.31
N LEU A 205 -7.77 19.13 -14.85
CA LEU A 205 -8.00 17.97 -15.69
C LEU A 205 -9.50 17.73 -15.88
N LEU A 206 -9.88 17.20 -17.05
CA LEU A 206 -11.21 16.66 -17.24
C LEU A 206 -11.46 15.56 -16.20
N ASN A 207 -12.52 15.68 -15.42
CA ASN A 207 -12.86 14.69 -14.42
C ASN A 207 -13.12 13.33 -15.09
N ALA A 208 -12.50 12.27 -14.59
CA ALA A 208 -12.61 10.91 -15.15
C ALA A 208 -14.07 10.43 -15.28
N TYR A 209 -14.96 10.85 -14.36
CA TYR A 209 -16.37 10.47 -14.40
C TYR A 209 -17.14 11.13 -15.56
N SER A 210 -16.69 12.30 -16.02
CA SER A 210 -17.24 13.00 -17.19
C SER A 210 -16.59 12.61 -18.52
N TYR A 211 -15.63 11.68 -18.50
CA TYR A 211 -14.85 11.32 -19.69
C TYR A 211 -15.74 10.75 -20.80
N GLY A 212 -16.69 9.86 -20.48
CA GLY A 212 -17.58 9.26 -21.48
C GLY A 212 -18.43 10.28 -22.25
N ASP A 213 -18.97 11.27 -21.54
CA ASP A 213 -19.75 12.35 -22.14
C ASP A 213 -18.87 13.24 -23.02
N ALA A 214 -17.66 13.56 -22.56
CA ALA A 214 -16.70 14.37 -23.32
C ALA A 214 -16.20 13.68 -24.59
N VAL A 215 -16.04 12.36 -24.57
CA VAL A 215 -15.71 11.56 -25.77
C VAL A 215 -16.84 11.65 -26.79
N THR A 216 -18.08 11.46 -26.36
CA THR A 216 -19.26 11.51 -27.24
C THR A 216 -19.45 12.91 -27.84
N ALA A 217 -19.19 13.96 -27.07
CA ALA A 217 -19.27 15.35 -27.52
C ALA A 217 -18.03 15.82 -28.32
N GLY A 218 -16.96 15.03 -28.39
CA GLY A 218 -15.70 15.43 -29.01
C GLY A 218 -14.99 16.59 -28.28
N THR A 219 -15.24 16.75 -26.99
CA THR A 219 -14.75 17.87 -26.17
C THR A 219 -13.64 17.49 -25.20
N VAL A 220 -13.02 16.31 -25.38
CA VAL A 220 -11.88 15.87 -24.55
C VAL A 220 -10.72 16.88 -24.70
N PRO A 221 -10.32 17.57 -23.61
CA PRO A 221 -9.24 18.53 -23.68
C PRO A 221 -7.91 17.80 -23.83
N VAL A 222 -6.99 18.40 -24.59
CA VAL A 222 -5.66 17.84 -24.85
C VAL A 222 -4.57 18.88 -24.63
N TRP A 223 -3.40 18.44 -24.21
CA TRP A 223 -2.16 19.17 -24.37
C TRP A 223 -1.54 18.81 -25.71
N ASN A 224 -1.05 19.81 -26.44
CA ASN A 224 -0.21 19.60 -27.61
C ASN A 224 1.21 20.08 -27.29
N ILE A 225 2.14 19.13 -27.15
CA ILE A 225 3.53 19.40 -26.80
C ILE A 225 4.40 18.91 -27.94
N PHE A 226 4.92 19.84 -28.76
CA PHE A 226 5.77 19.53 -29.90
C PHE A 226 5.20 18.46 -30.86
N GLY A 227 3.87 18.46 -31.08
CA GLY A 227 3.19 17.49 -31.94
C GLY A 227 2.73 16.21 -31.24
N LEU A 228 3.06 16.04 -29.95
CA LEU A 228 2.50 14.99 -29.11
C LEU A 228 1.18 15.45 -28.51
N THR A 229 0.07 14.78 -28.87
CA THR A 229 -1.25 14.99 -28.28
C THR A 229 -1.40 14.12 -27.03
N ILE A 230 -1.67 14.75 -25.89
CA ILE A 230 -1.83 14.09 -24.59
C ILE A 230 -3.17 14.50 -23.99
N ASP A 231 -4.01 13.53 -23.65
CA ASP A 231 -5.33 13.85 -23.13
C ASP A 231 -5.25 14.35 -21.69
N LYS A 232 -5.90 15.47 -21.45
CA LYS A 232 -5.89 16.20 -20.19
C LYS A 232 -7.00 15.66 -19.28
N VAL A 233 -6.90 14.38 -18.94
CA VAL A 233 -7.92 13.62 -18.20
C VAL A 233 -7.38 13.21 -16.83
N GLY A 234 -8.22 13.35 -15.82
CA GLY A 234 -7.94 12.94 -14.45
C GLY A 234 -8.05 11.43 -14.24
N TYR A 235 -7.59 11.00 -13.09
CA TYR A 235 -7.50 9.58 -12.70
C TYR A 235 -8.34 9.28 -11.46
N GLN A 236 -9.42 10.05 -11.25
CA GLN A 236 -10.32 9.89 -10.11
C GLN A 236 -10.82 8.44 -10.02
N GLY A 237 -10.78 7.87 -8.82
CA GLY A 237 -11.20 6.48 -8.57
C GLY A 237 -10.28 5.39 -9.13
N THR A 238 -9.18 5.73 -9.81
CA THR A 238 -8.25 4.72 -10.36
C THR A 238 -7.11 4.39 -9.40
N VAL A 239 -6.73 3.12 -9.35
CA VAL A 239 -5.73 2.59 -8.40
C VAL A 239 -4.44 2.24 -9.12
N LEU A 240 -4.53 1.42 -10.17
CA LEU A 240 -3.36 0.93 -10.90
C LEU A 240 -2.51 2.06 -11.53
N PRO A 241 -3.09 3.09 -12.17
CA PRO A 241 -2.31 4.21 -12.70
C PRO A 241 -1.50 4.93 -11.62
N VAL A 242 -2.11 5.12 -10.43
CA VAL A 242 -1.48 5.81 -9.32
C VAL A 242 -0.34 5.00 -8.73
N LEU A 243 -0.50 3.68 -8.63
CA LEU A 243 0.57 2.78 -8.20
C LEU A 243 1.75 2.80 -9.17
N ALA A 244 1.47 2.76 -10.47
CA ALA A 244 2.50 2.87 -11.50
C ALA A 244 3.24 4.21 -11.42
N ALA A 245 2.51 5.32 -11.28
CA ALA A 245 3.08 6.65 -11.12
C ALA A 245 3.94 6.79 -9.85
N ALA A 246 3.48 6.25 -8.71
CA ALA A 246 4.25 6.25 -7.46
C ALA A 246 5.50 5.36 -7.55
N PHE A 247 5.44 4.23 -8.26
CA PHE A 247 6.61 3.40 -8.53
C PHE A 247 7.64 4.17 -9.38
N LEU A 248 7.20 4.77 -10.49
CA LEU A 248 8.05 5.60 -11.36
C LEU A 248 8.71 6.72 -10.57
N LEU A 249 7.93 7.46 -9.76
CA LEU A 249 8.44 8.50 -8.88
C LEU A 249 9.58 7.99 -8.00
N ALA A 250 9.35 6.88 -7.28
CA ALA A 250 10.34 6.34 -6.37
C ALA A 250 11.62 5.86 -7.08
N GLN A 251 11.53 5.39 -8.33
CA GLN A 251 12.72 5.04 -9.11
C GLN A 251 13.48 6.28 -9.60
N ILE A 252 12.75 7.28 -10.13
CA ILE A 252 13.33 8.52 -10.65
C ILE A 252 14.01 9.31 -9.51
N GLU A 253 13.35 9.43 -8.37
CA GLU A 253 13.85 10.11 -7.18
C GLU A 253 15.17 9.49 -6.69
N LYS A 254 15.21 8.16 -6.52
CA LYS A 254 16.43 7.46 -6.12
C LYS A 254 17.54 7.55 -7.17
N TRP A 255 17.19 7.64 -8.44
CA TRP A 255 18.16 7.80 -9.51
C TRP A 255 18.76 9.21 -9.51
N LEU A 256 17.92 10.23 -9.29
CA LEU A 256 18.35 11.63 -9.18
C LEU A 256 19.23 11.86 -7.95
N HIS A 257 18.85 11.35 -6.77
CA HIS A 257 19.69 11.44 -5.56
C HIS A 257 21.12 10.90 -5.74
N LYS A 258 21.32 9.95 -6.66
CA LYS A 258 22.65 9.38 -6.96
C LYS A 258 23.46 10.20 -7.97
N ARG A 259 22.82 11.12 -8.70
CA ARG A 259 23.39 11.85 -9.84
C ARG A 259 23.51 13.35 -9.58
N VAL A 260 22.60 13.90 -8.79
CA VAL A 260 22.55 15.33 -8.47
C VAL A 260 23.61 15.63 -7.39
N PRO A 261 24.43 16.68 -7.55
CA PRO A 261 25.35 17.12 -6.50
C PRO A 261 24.59 17.49 -5.22
N GLU A 262 25.15 17.16 -4.05
CA GLU A 262 24.50 17.34 -2.73
C GLU A 262 23.94 18.76 -2.50
N VAL A 263 24.64 19.79 -2.97
CA VAL A 263 24.23 21.20 -2.86
C VAL A 263 22.90 21.49 -3.60
N LEU A 264 22.60 20.75 -4.66
CA LEU A 264 21.42 20.94 -5.49
C LEU A 264 20.32 19.91 -5.23
N ASP A 265 20.63 18.84 -4.50
CA ASP A 265 19.76 17.66 -4.35
C ASP A 265 18.38 18.03 -3.77
N ASN A 266 18.35 18.87 -2.74
CA ASN A 266 17.10 19.31 -2.09
C ASN A 266 16.17 20.15 -2.99
N LEU A 267 16.68 20.72 -4.09
CA LEU A 267 15.91 21.56 -5.01
C LEU A 267 15.60 20.80 -6.30
N VAL A 268 16.66 20.27 -6.94
CA VAL A 268 16.64 19.68 -8.27
C VAL A 268 15.95 18.32 -8.24
N THR A 269 16.27 17.48 -7.25
CA THR A 269 15.71 16.12 -7.18
C THR A 269 14.19 16.12 -7.04
N PRO A 270 13.55 16.83 -6.09
CA PRO A 270 12.09 16.83 -6.00
C PRO A 270 11.42 17.47 -7.23
N LEU A 271 11.99 18.55 -7.78
CA LEU A 271 11.46 19.22 -8.98
C LEU A 271 11.40 18.27 -10.18
N PHE A 272 12.54 17.66 -10.54
CA PHE A 272 12.60 16.79 -11.71
C PHE A 272 11.92 15.45 -11.46
N SER A 273 11.92 14.94 -10.23
CA SER A 273 11.16 13.73 -9.89
C SER A 273 9.67 13.91 -10.18
N VAL A 274 9.08 15.02 -9.72
CA VAL A 274 7.67 15.30 -9.96
C VAL A 274 7.40 15.58 -11.43
N LEU A 275 8.21 16.44 -12.08
CA LEU A 275 8.01 16.82 -13.48
C LEU A 275 8.08 15.63 -14.43
N ILE A 276 9.14 14.82 -14.31
CA ILE A 276 9.34 13.64 -15.18
C ILE A 276 8.26 12.61 -14.91
N THR A 277 7.93 12.35 -13.63
CA THR A 277 6.88 11.39 -13.29
C THR A 277 5.52 11.83 -13.80
N ALA A 278 5.14 13.10 -13.63
CA ALA A 278 3.87 13.63 -14.12
C ALA A 278 3.80 13.48 -15.65
N PHE A 279 4.86 13.87 -16.36
CA PHE A 279 4.93 13.72 -17.82
C PHE A 279 4.76 12.26 -18.26
N LEU A 280 5.48 11.32 -17.64
CA LEU A 280 5.38 9.89 -17.93
C LEU A 280 4.00 9.30 -17.55
N THR A 281 3.37 9.84 -16.51
CA THR A 281 2.04 9.41 -16.08
C THR A 281 1.01 9.75 -17.15
N PHE A 282 0.98 10.98 -17.66
CA PHE A 282 0.00 11.35 -18.69
C PHE A 282 0.30 10.76 -20.07
N THR A 283 1.58 10.58 -20.42
CA THR A 283 1.95 10.04 -21.74
C THR A 283 1.92 8.52 -21.80
N VAL A 284 2.63 7.84 -20.88
CA VAL A 284 2.80 6.39 -20.91
C VAL A 284 1.67 5.71 -20.15
N VAL A 285 1.46 6.07 -18.88
CA VAL A 285 0.49 5.36 -18.03
C VAL A 285 -0.94 5.60 -18.54
N GLY A 286 -1.29 6.86 -18.85
CA GLY A 286 -2.58 7.22 -19.44
C GLY A 286 -2.83 6.56 -20.78
N GLY A 287 -1.84 6.60 -21.69
CA GLY A 287 -1.92 5.96 -23.00
C GLY A 287 -2.16 4.46 -22.90
N VAL A 288 -1.34 3.76 -22.12
CA VAL A 288 -1.38 2.29 -21.98
C VAL A 288 -2.65 1.81 -21.27
N MET A 289 -3.03 2.45 -20.15
CA MET A 289 -4.18 2.00 -19.37
C MET A 289 -5.50 2.23 -20.10
N ARG A 290 -5.56 3.26 -20.94
CA ARG A 290 -6.77 3.56 -21.72
C ARG A 290 -6.90 2.68 -22.96
N THR A 291 -5.80 2.42 -23.68
CA THR A 291 -5.83 1.39 -24.73
C THR A 291 -6.17 0.02 -24.16
N ALA A 292 -5.69 -0.34 -22.97
CA ALA A 292 -6.11 -1.57 -22.31
C ALA A 292 -7.61 -1.58 -21.97
N GLY A 293 -8.18 -0.43 -21.57
CA GLY A 293 -9.62 -0.28 -21.36
C GLY A 293 -10.44 -0.49 -22.62
N ASP A 294 -10.04 0.16 -23.72
CA ASP A 294 -10.69 0.06 -25.04
C ASP A 294 -10.63 -1.35 -25.64
N TRP A 295 -9.70 -2.20 -25.20
CA TRP A 295 -9.61 -3.60 -25.62
C TRP A 295 -10.52 -4.53 -24.80
N ILE A 296 -10.93 -4.11 -23.61
CA ILE A 296 -11.77 -4.89 -22.70
C ILE A 296 -13.27 -4.56 -22.90
N THR A 297 -13.59 -3.33 -23.34
CA THR A 297 -14.95 -2.86 -23.67
C THR A 297 -15.23 -2.89 -25.16
#